data_AF-D8FCV2-F1
#
_entry.id   AF-D8FCV2-F1
#
_cell.length_a   1.000
_cell.length_b   1.000
_cell.length_c   1.000
_cell.angle_alpha   90.00
_cell.angle_beta   90.00
_cell.angle_gamma   90.00
#
_symmetry.space_group_name_H-M   'P 1'
#
loop_
_entity.id
_entity.type
_entity.pdbx_description
1 polymer ?
#
loop_
_entity_poly.entity_id
_entity_poly.type
_entity_poly.pdbx_seq_one_letter_code
_entity_poly.pdbx_strand_id
1 'polypeptide(L)'
;MKAEKTVRINRVCIVADRGMISADTVEQLESPTNRTPYILGARMRKVKKIRDRVLSHPGRYKEVRTESSDPKKREPLKVKQVQIDGCRYIICQNPRQQRKDAADREAIVKALTEKLKKGPKSLVGNKGFRKYLKVEKDSARIDEKRVTYEARFDGKWVLQTNTDLSPEKVALKYKELWRVERVFRDVKSLLDTRPIFHQKDQTIRGHVFCSFLALVLRKELDQRLVKAGHRFEWAEIKQDLKSLQTVTIEENGRRLAIRSQSKGVCGKVFQAVGVAMPPTIRDVEPIPEKSDGSANKIRVSFN
;
A
#
# COMPACT_ATOMS: atom_id res chain seq x y z
N MET A 1 24.36 15.16 -0.47
CA MET A 1 23.59 16.42 -0.44
C MET A 1 23.56 17.04 -1.83
N LYS A 2 22.76 16.49 -2.77
CA LYS A 2 22.56 17.01 -4.15
C LYS A 2 21.42 16.22 -4.81
N ALA A 3 20.21 16.33 -4.24
CA ALA A 3 18.99 15.75 -4.84
C ALA A 3 17.71 16.51 -4.41
N GLU A 4 17.82 17.72 -3.85
CA GLU A 4 16.68 18.46 -3.30
C GLU A 4 16.07 19.50 -4.26
N LYS A 5 16.57 19.66 -5.49
CA LYS A 5 16.23 20.83 -6.32
C LYS A 5 15.09 20.69 -7.34
N THR A 6 14.36 19.57 -7.44
CA THR A 6 13.30 19.45 -8.47
C THR A 6 11.92 19.02 -7.97
N VAL A 7 11.73 18.77 -6.68
CA VAL A 7 10.38 18.62 -6.08
C VAL A 7 10.42 19.27 -4.70
N ARG A 8 9.67 20.36 -4.49
CA ARG A 8 9.53 20.98 -3.15
C ARG A 8 8.65 20.08 -2.28
N ILE A 9 9.24 19.03 -1.71
CA ILE A 9 8.57 18.20 -0.71
C ILE A 9 8.72 18.90 0.64
N ASN A 10 7.69 19.67 1.02
CA ASN A 10 7.73 20.46 2.25
C ASN A 10 7.60 19.60 3.53
N ARG A 11 7.06 18.38 3.42
CA ARG A 11 6.86 17.47 4.56
C ARG A 11 6.79 16.02 4.09
N VAL A 12 7.58 15.15 4.70
CA VAL A 12 7.54 13.69 4.49
C VAL A 12 6.95 13.05 5.74
N CYS A 13 5.98 12.14 5.59
CA CYS A 13 5.44 11.36 6.70
C CYS A 13 5.81 9.88 6.50
N ILE A 14 6.43 9.27 7.50
CA ILE A 14 6.77 7.84 7.48
C ILE A 14 5.52 7.04 7.82
N VAL A 15 5.17 6.04 7.01
CA VAL A 15 4.06 5.13 7.29
C VAL A 15 4.55 3.71 7.17
N ALA A 16 4.44 2.92 8.24
CA ALA A 16 4.98 1.56 8.25
C ALA A 16 4.10 0.61 9.08
N ASP A 17 3.96 -0.64 8.62
CA ASP A 17 3.26 -1.69 9.35
C ASP A 17 4.10 -2.21 10.53
N ARG A 18 3.42 -2.83 11.49
CA ARG A 18 3.98 -3.37 12.74
C ARG A 18 5.12 -4.38 12.56
N GLY A 19 5.28 -4.94 11.36
CA GLY A 19 6.37 -5.85 11.02
C GLY A 19 7.70 -5.15 10.74
N MET A 20 7.66 -3.90 10.29
CA MET A 20 8.79 -3.21 9.65
C MET A 20 9.59 -2.29 10.56
N ILE A 21 9.20 -2.13 11.83
CA ILE A 21 9.76 -1.13 12.73
C ILE A 21 10.26 -1.79 14.03
N SER A 22 11.50 -1.48 14.41
CA SER A 22 12.12 -1.86 15.68
C SER A 22 11.85 -0.83 16.78
N ALA A 23 12.15 -1.17 18.03
CA ALA A 23 12.05 -0.23 19.15
C ALA A 23 13.01 0.97 18.94
N ASP A 24 14.25 0.69 18.54
CA ASP A 24 15.29 1.69 18.29
C ASP A 24 14.87 2.69 17.21
N THR A 25 14.20 2.23 16.14
CA THR A 25 13.66 3.14 15.11
C THR A 25 12.58 4.06 15.67
N VAL A 26 11.71 3.56 16.57
CA VAL A 26 10.69 4.41 17.20
C VAL A 26 11.36 5.46 18.09
N GLU A 27 12.38 5.09 18.86
CA GLU A 27 13.13 6.02 19.71
C GLU A 27 13.81 7.12 18.89
N GLN A 28 14.45 6.76 17.77
CA GLN A 28 15.04 7.73 16.85
C GLN A 28 14.00 8.68 16.23
N LEU A 29 12.78 8.20 15.98
CA LEU A 29 11.68 9.02 15.45
C LEU A 29 11.03 9.93 16.50
N GLU A 30 11.12 9.53 17.78
CA GLU A 30 10.62 10.30 18.93
C GLU A 30 11.68 11.23 19.53
N SER A 31 12.94 11.12 19.10
CA SER A 31 14.02 12.01 19.54
C SER A 31 13.66 13.47 19.33
N PRO A 32 13.92 14.39 20.29
CA PRO A 32 13.67 15.83 20.14
C PRO A 32 14.33 16.47 18.90
N THR A 33 15.42 15.86 18.42
CA THR A 33 16.16 16.30 17.23
C THR A 33 15.53 15.83 15.92
N ASN A 34 14.56 14.90 15.97
CA ASN A 34 13.86 14.36 14.82
C ASN A 34 12.41 14.86 14.77
N ARG A 35 12.09 15.68 13.77
CA ARG A 35 10.74 16.24 13.59
C ARG A 35 9.92 15.49 12.55
N THR A 36 10.36 14.30 12.12
CA THR A 36 9.71 13.57 11.03
C THR A 36 8.36 13.02 11.49
N PRO A 37 7.23 13.47 10.88
CA PRO A 37 5.93 12.91 11.20
C PRO A 37 5.85 11.42 10.81
N TYR A 38 5.13 10.63 11.58
CA TYR A 38 4.94 9.21 11.28
C TYR A 38 3.55 8.67 11.63
N ILE A 39 3.19 7.54 11.02
CA ILE A 39 2.06 6.69 11.37
C ILE A 39 2.52 5.23 11.35
N LEU A 40 2.68 4.62 12.52
CA LEU A 40 3.26 3.28 12.67
C LEU A 40 2.23 2.28 13.18
N GLY A 41 2.15 1.12 12.55
CA GLY A 41 1.38 -0.01 13.04
C GLY A 41 1.97 -0.57 14.33
N ALA A 42 1.13 -0.78 15.35
CA ALA A 42 1.57 -1.30 16.64
C ALA A 42 1.34 -2.81 16.80
N ARG A 43 2.28 -3.47 17.49
CA ARG A 43 2.16 -4.89 17.88
C ARG A 43 1.33 -5.07 19.14
N MET A 44 0.00 -4.99 19.01
CA MET A 44 -0.97 -5.05 20.12
C MET A 44 -0.80 -6.20 21.12
N ARG A 45 -0.31 -7.37 20.65
CA ARG A 45 -0.19 -8.58 21.47
C ARG A 45 1.16 -8.70 22.18
N LYS A 46 2.21 -8.10 21.60
CA LYS A 46 3.59 -8.23 22.09
C LYS A 46 3.99 -7.06 22.98
N VAL A 47 3.49 -5.86 22.71
CA VAL A 47 3.85 -4.66 23.48
C VAL A 47 2.90 -4.51 24.67
N LYS A 48 3.41 -4.75 25.89
CA LYS A 48 2.61 -4.73 27.14
C LYS A 48 1.85 -3.42 27.33
N LYS A 49 2.49 -2.26 27.12
CA LYS A 49 1.84 -0.93 27.18
C LYS A 49 0.60 -0.85 26.29
N ILE A 50 0.70 -1.37 25.07
CA ILE A 50 -0.41 -1.32 24.09
C ILE A 50 -1.51 -2.31 24.46
N ARG A 51 -1.10 -3.53 24.81
CA ARG A 51 -1.97 -4.62 25.22
C ARG A 51 -2.81 -4.28 26.45
N ASP A 52 -2.17 -3.79 27.50
CA ASP A 52 -2.75 -3.71 28.84
C ASP A 52 -3.31 -2.33 29.13
N ARG A 53 -2.67 -1.26 28.63
CA ARG A 53 -3.08 0.13 28.91
C ARG A 53 -3.82 0.78 27.75
N VAL A 54 -3.27 0.74 26.53
CA VAL A 54 -3.91 1.43 25.37
C VAL A 54 -5.25 0.80 25.00
N LEU A 55 -5.31 -0.52 24.80
CA LEU A 55 -6.54 -1.20 24.41
C LEU A 55 -7.63 -1.18 25.50
N SER A 56 -7.22 -1.16 26.76
CA SER A 56 -8.13 -1.11 27.92
C SER A 56 -8.57 0.31 28.28
N HIS A 57 -7.98 1.34 27.68
CA HIS A 57 -8.30 2.72 28.02
C HIS A 57 -9.77 3.04 27.72
N PRO A 58 -10.54 3.62 28.66
CA PRO A 58 -11.94 3.96 28.41
C PRO A 58 -12.06 5.02 27.32
N GLY A 59 -13.24 5.12 26.70
CA GLY A 59 -13.54 6.14 25.70
C GLY A 59 -14.38 5.63 24.54
N ARG A 60 -15.07 6.56 23.89
CA ARG A 60 -15.99 6.27 22.79
C ARG A 60 -15.25 6.17 21.47
N TYR A 61 -15.69 5.24 20.63
CA TYR A 61 -15.27 5.17 19.24
C TYR A 61 -16.10 6.14 18.41
N LYS A 62 -15.42 6.90 17.55
CA LYS A 62 -16.05 7.70 16.50
C LYS A 62 -16.15 6.89 15.21
N GLU A 63 -17.29 6.95 14.57
CA GLU A 63 -17.52 6.29 13.30
C GLU A 63 -16.92 7.11 12.14
N VAL A 64 -16.09 6.46 11.33
CA VAL A 64 -15.40 7.07 10.18
C VAL A 64 -16.00 6.59 8.87
N ARG A 65 -16.39 5.31 8.82
CA ARG A 65 -17.12 4.70 7.72
C ARG A 65 -18.19 3.79 8.29
N THR A 66 -19.43 4.06 7.91
CA THR A 66 -20.58 3.23 8.24
C THR A 66 -20.50 1.88 7.56
N GLU A 67 -21.13 0.89 8.18
CA GLU A 67 -21.28 -0.42 7.57
C GLU A 67 -22.28 -0.37 6.42
N SER A 68 -22.00 -1.12 5.36
CA SER A 68 -22.82 -1.22 4.16
C SER A 68 -22.86 -2.67 3.71
N SER A 69 -24.02 -3.12 3.25
CA SER A 69 -24.21 -4.42 2.61
C SER A 69 -23.60 -4.48 1.21
N ASP A 70 -23.47 -3.33 0.54
CA ASP A 70 -22.82 -3.24 -0.78
C ASP A 70 -21.33 -3.61 -0.71
N PRO A 71 -20.90 -4.71 -1.37
CA PRO A 71 -19.51 -5.16 -1.38
C PRO A 71 -18.55 -4.19 -2.09
N LYS A 72 -19.06 -3.27 -2.93
CA LYS A 72 -18.26 -2.23 -3.59
C LYS A 72 -17.90 -1.09 -2.65
N LYS A 73 -18.60 -0.93 -1.53
CA LYS A 73 -18.25 0.09 -0.52
C LYS A 73 -17.07 -0.36 0.33
N ARG A 74 -16.29 0.63 0.77
CA ARG A 74 -15.10 0.40 1.60
C ARG A 74 -15.51 -0.14 2.96
N GLU A 75 -14.65 -0.96 3.54
CA GLU A 75 -14.86 -1.57 4.86
C GLU A 75 -15.23 -0.54 5.94
N PRO A 76 -16.13 -0.90 6.87
CA PRO A 76 -16.50 -0.06 7.99
C PRO A 76 -15.28 0.21 8.88
N LEU A 77 -15.26 1.39 9.48
CA LEU A 77 -14.14 1.86 10.27
C LEU A 77 -14.63 2.73 11.41
N LYS A 78 -14.22 2.37 12.62
CA LYS A 78 -14.35 3.17 13.83
C LYS A 78 -12.96 3.48 14.38
N VAL A 79 -12.79 4.66 14.97
CA VAL A 79 -11.51 5.08 15.58
C VAL A 79 -11.70 5.65 16.97
N LYS A 80 -10.71 5.46 17.83
CA LYS A 80 -10.63 6.08 19.15
C LYS A 80 -9.20 6.56 19.37
N GLN A 81 -9.03 7.81 19.79
CA GLN A 81 -7.74 8.33 20.19
C GLN A 81 -7.49 8.07 21.68
N VAL A 82 -6.24 7.74 22.00
CA VAL A 82 -5.76 7.54 23.37
C VAL A 82 -4.38 8.19 23.47
N GLN A 83 -4.12 8.92 24.56
CA GLN A 83 -2.79 9.44 24.88
C GLN A 83 -2.31 8.81 26.19
N ILE A 84 -1.13 8.20 26.17
CA ILE A 84 -0.54 7.53 27.34
C ILE A 84 0.97 7.76 27.36
N ASP A 85 1.45 8.34 28.46
CA ASP A 85 2.84 8.73 28.70
C ASP A 85 3.42 9.56 27.53
N GLY A 86 2.73 10.64 27.15
CA GLY A 86 3.14 11.52 26.05
C GLY A 86 2.94 10.95 24.64
N CYS A 87 2.82 9.64 24.48
CA CYS A 87 2.61 9.01 23.18
C CYS A 87 1.14 9.04 22.75
N ARG A 88 0.90 9.37 21.48
CA ARG A 88 -0.42 9.38 20.86
C ARG A 88 -0.70 8.08 20.10
N TYR A 89 -1.82 7.45 20.43
CA TYR A 89 -2.29 6.21 19.83
C TYR A 89 -3.68 6.37 19.21
N ILE A 90 -3.88 5.77 18.04
CA ILE A 90 -5.19 5.65 17.39
C ILE A 90 -5.58 4.18 17.35
N ILE A 91 -6.61 3.82 18.12
CA ILE A 91 -7.20 2.49 18.09
C ILE A 91 -8.25 2.48 16.99
N CYS A 92 -8.09 1.57 16.05
CA CYS A 92 -9.00 1.40 14.94
C CYS A 92 -9.75 0.08 15.10
N GLN A 93 -11.01 0.06 14.67
CA GLN A 93 -11.87 -1.11 14.73
C GLN A 93 -12.66 -1.25 13.44
N ASN A 94 -12.67 -2.46 12.89
CA ASN A 94 -13.55 -2.85 11.79
C ASN A 94 -14.63 -3.79 12.37
N PRO A 95 -15.89 -3.32 12.53
CA PRO A 95 -16.98 -4.11 13.10
C PRO A 95 -17.26 -5.42 12.35
N ARG A 96 -17.14 -5.43 11.03
CA ARG A 96 -17.31 -6.63 10.22
C ARG A 96 -16.21 -7.66 10.51
N GLN A 97 -14.96 -7.22 10.56
CA GLN A 97 -13.84 -8.09 10.92
C GLN A 97 -13.93 -8.57 12.37
N GLN A 98 -14.43 -7.73 13.28
CA GLN A 98 -14.66 -8.12 14.67
C GLN A 98 -15.61 -9.31 14.78
N ARG A 99 -16.75 -9.28 14.07
CA ARG A 99 -17.71 -10.41 14.07
C ARG A 99 -17.10 -11.66 13.44
N LYS A 100 -16.33 -11.50 12.36
CA LYS A 100 -15.61 -12.62 11.73
C LYS A 100 -14.60 -13.25 12.69
N ASP A 101 -13.73 -12.46 13.30
CA ASP A 101 -12.71 -12.93 14.24
C ASP A 101 -13.36 -13.63 15.46
N ALA A 102 -14.50 -13.12 15.93
CA ALA A 102 -15.28 -13.73 17.01
C ALA A 102 -15.84 -15.10 16.60
N ALA A 103 -16.50 -15.19 15.45
CA ALA A 103 -17.03 -16.44 14.92
C ALA A 103 -15.92 -17.47 14.65
N ASP A 104 -14.78 -17.04 14.08
CA ASP A 104 -13.62 -17.89 13.85
C ASP A 104 -13.07 -18.44 15.19
N ARG A 105 -13.02 -17.61 16.24
CA ARG A 105 -12.62 -18.07 17.58
C ARG A 105 -13.63 -19.06 18.16
N GLU A 106 -14.92 -18.79 18.08
CA GLU A 106 -15.98 -19.69 18.55
C GLU A 106 -15.91 -21.05 17.85
N ALA A 107 -15.70 -21.06 16.54
CA ALA A 107 -15.51 -22.29 15.76
C ALA A 107 -14.27 -23.07 16.22
N ILE A 108 -13.15 -22.38 16.49
CA ILE A 108 -11.93 -23.03 17.03
C ILE A 108 -12.19 -23.62 18.41
N VAL A 109 -12.87 -22.89 19.31
CA VAL A 109 -13.20 -23.36 20.66
C VAL A 109 -14.13 -24.57 20.59
N LYS A 110 -15.18 -24.54 19.76
CA LYS A 110 -16.08 -25.68 19.54
C LYS A 110 -15.33 -26.91 19.03
N ALA A 111 -14.48 -26.74 18.02
CA ALA A 111 -13.65 -27.82 17.49
C ALA A 111 -12.66 -28.38 18.53
N LEU A 112 -12.14 -27.52 19.41
CA LEU A 112 -11.27 -27.92 20.51
C LEU A 112 -12.02 -28.75 21.56
N THR A 113 -13.23 -28.35 21.93
CA THR A 113 -14.11 -29.10 22.85
C THR A 113 -14.36 -30.52 22.32
N GLU A 114 -14.71 -30.67 21.05
CA GLU A 114 -14.96 -31.99 20.46
C GLU A 114 -13.71 -32.87 20.39
N LYS A 115 -12.53 -32.28 20.16
CA LYS A 115 -11.28 -33.04 20.14
C LYS A 115 -10.80 -33.41 21.54
N LEU A 116 -11.07 -32.59 22.56
CA LEU A 116 -10.73 -32.91 23.94
C LEU A 116 -11.46 -34.17 24.44
N LYS A 117 -12.70 -34.41 23.98
CA LYS A 117 -13.42 -35.67 24.24
C LYS A 117 -12.68 -36.92 23.74
N LYS A 118 -11.86 -36.78 22.69
CA LYS A 118 -11.09 -37.88 22.07
C LYS A 118 -9.67 -38.04 22.66
N GLY A 119 -9.32 -37.23 23.67
CA GLY A 119 -8.05 -37.31 24.39
C GLY A 119 -6.99 -36.28 23.95
N PRO A 120 -6.05 -35.90 24.86
CA PRO A 120 -5.17 -34.75 24.70
C PRO A 120 -4.01 -34.94 23.70
N LYS A 121 -3.63 -36.19 23.38
CA LYS A 121 -2.45 -36.51 22.56
C LYS A 121 -2.52 -35.93 21.13
N SER A 122 -3.73 -35.74 20.58
CA SER A 122 -3.95 -35.20 19.23
C SER A 122 -3.88 -33.66 19.13
N LEU A 123 -3.79 -32.95 20.26
CA LEU A 123 -3.95 -31.49 20.34
C LEU A 123 -2.63 -30.71 20.35
N VAL A 124 -1.53 -31.36 20.71
CA VAL A 124 -0.23 -30.71 20.98
C VAL A 124 0.42 -30.14 19.70
N GLY A 125 0.10 -30.67 18.52
CA GLY A 125 0.63 -30.20 17.24
C GLY A 125 -0.15 -29.06 16.57
N ASN A 126 -1.40 -28.79 16.97
CA ASN A 126 -2.21 -27.78 16.30
C ASN A 126 -2.01 -26.39 16.94
N LYS A 127 -1.23 -25.54 16.25
CA LYS A 127 -0.91 -24.17 16.69
C LYS A 127 -2.15 -23.32 16.98
N GLY A 128 -3.27 -23.55 16.29
CA GLY A 128 -4.54 -22.86 16.51
C GLY A 128 -5.18 -23.22 17.85
N PHE A 129 -5.18 -24.50 18.21
CA PHE A 129 -5.74 -24.99 19.49
C PHE A 129 -4.87 -24.65 20.69
N ARG A 130 -3.54 -24.71 20.54
CA ARG A 130 -2.59 -24.39 21.63
C ARG A 130 -2.78 -22.98 22.21
N LYS A 131 -3.40 -22.09 21.46
CA LYS A 131 -3.73 -20.72 21.88
C LYS A 131 -4.83 -20.66 22.95
N TYR A 132 -5.75 -21.63 22.99
CA TYR A 132 -6.88 -21.69 23.92
C TYR A 132 -6.81 -22.89 24.86
N LEU A 133 -5.70 -23.64 24.82
CA LEU A 133 -5.50 -24.83 25.62
C LEU A 133 -4.66 -24.51 26.86
N LYS A 134 -5.07 -25.01 28.02
CA LYS A 134 -4.24 -25.16 29.21
C LYS A 134 -3.91 -26.64 29.37
N VAL A 135 -2.62 -26.96 29.30
CA VAL A 135 -2.10 -28.32 29.47
C VAL A 135 -1.50 -28.43 30.87
N GLU A 136 -1.95 -29.43 31.62
CA GLU A 136 -1.40 -29.88 32.90
C GLU A 136 -0.86 -31.31 32.70
N LYS A 137 -0.09 -31.87 33.65
CA LYS A 137 0.72 -33.10 33.44
C LYS A 137 -0.04 -34.23 32.72
N ASP A 138 -1.29 -34.49 33.09
CA ASP A 138 -2.11 -35.57 32.52
C ASP A 138 -3.48 -35.11 31.97
N SER A 139 -3.72 -33.79 31.90
CA SER A 139 -5.01 -33.27 31.41
C SER A 139 -4.84 -32.03 30.55
N ALA A 140 -5.77 -31.83 29.63
CA ALA A 140 -5.87 -30.61 28.87
C ALA A 140 -7.30 -30.07 28.98
N ARG A 141 -7.43 -28.76 29.23
CA ARG A 141 -8.72 -28.08 29.28
C ARG A 141 -8.68 -26.78 28.51
N ILE A 142 -9.85 -26.29 28.13
CA ILE A 142 -9.97 -24.98 27.51
C ILE A 142 -9.66 -23.91 28.56
N ASP A 143 -8.83 -22.96 28.18
CA ASP A 143 -8.49 -21.80 29.00
C ASP A 143 -9.47 -20.67 28.67
N GLU A 144 -10.61 -20.65 29.37
CA GLU A 144 -11.65 -19.62 29.21
C GLU A 144 -11.09 -18.21 29.39
N LYS A 145 -10.13 -18.01 30.30
CA LYS A 145 -9.49 -16.71 30.49
C LYS A 145 -8.76 -16.27 29.23
N ARG A 146 -8.10 -17.18 28.52
CA ARG A 146 -7.46 -16.89 27.23
C ARG A 146 -8.48 -16.64 26.12
N VAL A 147 -9.61 -17.36 26.10
CA VAL A 147 -10.70 -17.11 25.14
C VAL A 147 -11.23 -15.68 25.31
N THR A 148 -11.59 -15.28 26.53
CA THR A 148 -12.08 -13.92 26.83
C THR A 148 -11.00 -12.86 26.56
N TYR A 149 -9.75 -13.14 26.93
CA TYR A 149 -8.63 -12.24 26.67
C TYR A 149 -8.44 -12.00 25.16
N GLU A 150 -8.58 -13.04 24.35
CA GLU A 150 -8.42 -12.96 22.90
C GLU A 150 -9.51 -12.15 22.19
N ALA A 151 -10.75 -12.19 22.72
CA ALA A 151 -11.87 -11.38 22.22
C ALA A 151 -11.58 -9.87 22.23
N ARG A 152 -10.67 -9.41 23.10
CA ARG A 152 -10.31 -7.98 23.21
C ARG A 152 -9.66 -7.43 21.94
N PHE A 153 -9.08 -8.29 21.10
CA PHE A 153 -8.32 -7.90 19.90
C PHE A 153 -9.13 -7.96 18.60
N ASP A 154 -10.33 -8.52 18.63
CA ASP A 154 -11.12 -8.80 17.43
C ASP A 154 -11.42 -7.55 16.61
N GLY A 155 -11.09 -7.60 15.33
CA GLY A 155 -11.27 -6.52 14.38
C GLY A 155 -10.51 -5.23 14.72
N LYS A 156 -9.59 -5.25 15.69
CA LYS A 156 -8.84 -4.06 16.13
C LYS A 156 -7.42 -4.04 15.59
N TRP A 157 -6.91 -2.82 15.43
CA TRP A 157 -5.48 -2.55 15.30
C TRP A 157 -5.16 -1.20 15.95
N VAL A 158 -3.91 -1.00 16.33
CA VAL A 158 -3.45 0.25 16.97
C VAL A 158 -2.40 0.88 16.09
N LEU A 159 -2.47 2.20 15.98
CA LEU A 159 -1.47 3.04 15.33
C LEU A 159 -0.82 3.93 16.37
N GLN A 160 0.49 4.11 16.30
CA GLN A 160 1.22 5.16 17.02
C GLN A 160 1.56 6.26 16.04
N THR A 161 1.42 7.53 16.44
CA THR A 161 1.67 8.67 15.54
C THR A 161 2.04 9.93 16.32
N ASN A 162 2.99 10.71 15.80
CA ASN A 162 3.30 12.07 16.26
C ASN A 162 2.74 13.15 15.30
N THR A 163 1.87 12.78 14.36
CA THR A 163 1.28 13.73 13.39
C THR A 163 0.22 14.62 14.02
N ASP A 164 -0.05 15.77 13.41
CA ASP A 164 -1.16 16.67 13.77
C ASP A 164 -2.49 16.29 13.10
N LEU A 165 -2.51 15.18 12.35
CA LEU A 165 -3.70 14.72 11.63
C LEU A 165 -4.79 14.26 12.59
N SER A 166 -6.06 14.47 12.23
CA SER A 166 -7.18 13.93 13.00
C SER A 166 -7.15 12.38 13.04
N PRO A 167 -7.68 11.73 14.09
CA PRO A 167 -7.68 10.27 14.22
C PRO A 167 -8.20 9.52 12.98
N GLU A 168 -9.24 10.07 12.36
CA GLU A 168 -9.86 9.54 11.15
C GLU A 168 -8.89 9.63 9.97
N LYS A 169 -8.25 10.79 9.78
CA LYS A 169 -7.25 10.98 8.73
C LYS A 169 -6.05 10.05 8.92
N VAL A 170 -5.57 9.87 10.15
CA VAL A 170 -4.48 8.92 10.47
C VAL A 170 -4.86 7.50 10.05
N ALA A 171 -6.02 7.01 10.48
CA ALA A 171 -6.48 5.66 10.14
C ALA A 171 -6.70 5.47 8.63
N LEU A 172 -7.25 6.49 7.96
CA LEU A 172 -7.47 6.47 6.51
C LEU A 172 -6.15 6.49 5.73
N LYS A 173 -5.18 7.32 6.14
CA LYS A 173 -3.84 7.38 5.53
C LYS A 173 -3.07 6.09 5.75
N TYR A 174 -3.17 5.48 6.92
CA TYR A 174 -2.61 4.15 7.16
C TYR A 174 -3.23 3.10 6.24
N LYS A 175 -4.56 3.10 6.03
CA LYS A 175 -5.19 2.19 5.05
C LYS A 175 -4.76 2.45 3.61
N GLU A 176 -4.28 3.64 3.26
CA GLU A 176 -3.67 3.89 1.94
C GLU A 176 -2.33 3.13 1.77
N LEU A 177 -1.65 2.73 2.85
CA LEU A 177 -0.43 1.91 2.78
C LEU A 177 -0.69 0.60 2.03
N TRP A 178 -1.81 -0.08 2.30
CA TRP A 178 -2.20 -1.29 1.56
C TRP A 178 -2.37 -1.05 0.06
N ARG A 179 -2.82 0.14 -0.34
CA ARG A 179 -2.90 0.51 -1.76
C ARG A 179 -1.50 0.71 -2.34
N VAL A 180 -0.58 1.28 -1.59
CA VAL A 180 0.82 1.40 -1.98
C VAL A 180 1.49 0.02 -2.08
N GLU A 181 1.28 -0.87 -1.11
CA GLU A 181 1.79 -2.25 -1.15
C GLU A 181 1.22 -3.06 -2.32
N ARG A 182 -0.09 -2.91 -2.61
CA ARG A 182 -0.70 -3.49 -3.81
C ARG A 182 -0.05 -2.94 -5.05
N VAL A 183 0.13 -1.62 -5.15
CA VAL A 183 0.83 -1.01 -6.27
C VAL A 183 2.26 -1.52 -6.39
N PHE A 184 3.00 -1.68 -5.29
CA PHE A 184 4.34 -2.30 -5.31
C PHE A 184 4.31 -3.75 -5.78
N ARG A 185 3.33 -4.54 -5.34
CA ARG A 185 3.14 -5.93 -5.77
C ARG A 185 2.81 -6.00 -7.25
N ASP A 186 1.87 -5.18 -7.71
CA ASP A 186 1.46 -5.07 -9.11
C ASP A 186 2.63 -4.57 -9.98
N VAL A 187 3.43 -3.62 -9.49
CA VAL A 187 4.62 -3.13 -10.22
C VAL A 187 5.63 -4.26 -10.33
N LYS A 188 5.89 -5.01 -9.26
CA LYS A 188 6.78 -6.18 -9.30
C LYS A 188 6.28 -7.27 -10.25
N SER A 189 4.98 -7.53 -10.28
CA SER A 189 4.39 -8.53 -11.17
C SER A 189 4.26 -8.07 -12.63
N LEU A 190 4.07 -6.77 -12.88
CA LEU A 190 3.84 -6.22 -14.22
C LEU A 190 5.08 -5.61 -14.87
N LEU A 191 6.15 -5.37 -14.13
CA LEU A 191 7.45 -4.99 -14.70
C LEU A 191 8.35 -6.21 -14.93
N ASP A 192 7.87 -7.42 -14.61
CA ASP A 192 8.64 -8.66 -14.69
C ASP A 192 10.04 -8.52 -14.09
N THR A 193 10.16 -7.64 -13.08
CA THR A 193 11.42 -7.39 -12.38
C THR A 193 11.64 -8.61 -11.51
N ARG A 194 12.28 -9.62 -12.10
CA ARG A 194 12.98 -10.69 -11.37
C ARG A 194 13.73 -10.05 -10.20
N PRO A 195 13.89 -10.72 -9.06
CA PRO A 195 14.71 -10.20 -7.97
C PRO A 195 16.09 -9.81 -8.52
N ILE A 196 16.33 -8.52 -8.70
CA ILE A 196 17.64 -8.04 -9.10
C ILE A 196 18.46 -8.02 -7.81
N PHE A 197 19.26 -9.06 -7.62
CA PHE A 197 20.16 -9.17 -6.49
C PHE A 197 21.31 -8.17 -6.67
N HIS A 198 21.06 -6.92 -6.29
CA HIS A 198 22.07 -5.89 -6.27
C HIS A 198 23.09 -6.19 -5.17
N GLN A 199 24.37 -6.30 -5.54
CA GLN A 199 25.46 -6.56 -4.59
C GLN A 199 26.15 -5.28 -4.11
N LYS A 200 25.87 -4.14 -4.76
CA LYS A 200 26.48 -2.83 -4.46
C LYS A 200 25.41 -1.86 -3.95
N ASP A 201 25.72 -1.16 -2.86
CA ASP A 201 24.85 -0.15 -2.23
C ASP A 201 24.33 0.91 -3.21
N GLN A 202 25.18 1.37 -4.13
CA GLN A 202 24.78 2.38 -5.11
C GLN A 202 23.67 1.88 -6.03
N THR A 203 23.75 0.63 -6.48
CA THR A 203 22.75 0.04 -7.37
C THR A 203 21.45 -0.27 -6.61
N ILE A 204 21.55 -0.66 -5.33
CA ILE A 204 20.39 -0.76 -4.42
C ILE A 204 19.67 0.59 -4.33
N ARG A 205 20.42 1.67 -4.04
CA ARG A 205 19.86 3.03 -3.94
C ARG A 205 19.19 3.46 -5.24
N GLY A 206 19.84 3.23 -6.38
CA GLY A 206 19.28 3.54 -7.70
C GLY A 206 17.98 2.80 -7.99
N HIS A 207 17.94 1.49 -7.73
CA HIS A 207 16.74 0.69 -7.94
C HIS A 207 15.58 1.10 -7.01
N VAL A 208 15.88 1.34 -5.73
CA VAL A 208 14.88 1.83 -4.77
C VAL A 208 14.35 3.19 -5.20
N PHE A 209 15.23 4.10 -5.67
CA PHE A 209 14.84 5.40 -6.18
C PHE A 209 13.90 5.29 -7.39
N CYS A 210 14.28 4.54 -8.42
CA CYS A 210 13.46 4.37 -9.63
C CYS A 210 12.11 3.71 -9.31
N SER A 211 12.11 2.70 -8.43
CA SER A 211 10.89 2.02 -7.97
C SER A 211 9.96 2.98 -7.21
N PHE A 212 10.53 3.80 -6.33
CA PHE A 212 9.78 4.81 -5.59
C PHE A 212 9.23 5.91 -6.52
N LEU A 213 10.04 6.39 -7.48
CA LEU A 213 9.60 7.37 -8.47
C LEU A 213 8.44 6.83 -9.32
N ALA A 214 8.55 5.59 -9.81
CA ALA A 214 7.49 4.94 -10.57
C ALA A 214 6.19 4.83 -9.76
N LEU A 215 6.28 4.51 -8.47
CA LEU A 215 5.14 4.51 -7.56
C LEU A 215 4.50 5.89 -7.42
N VAL A 216 5.30 6.94 -7.20
CA VAL A 216 4.83 8.32 -7.05
C VAL A 216 4.07 8.74 -8.32
N LEU A 217 4.64 8.49 -9.50
CA LEU A 217 4.01 8.81 -10.78
C LEU A 217 2.70 8.04 -10.99
N ARG A 218 2.67 6.73 -10.69
CA ARG A 218 1.43 5.94 -10.78
C ARG A 218 0.35 6.43 -9.82
N LYS A 219 0.73 6.78 -8.59
CA LYS A 219 -0.20 7.29 -7.57
C LYS A 219 -0.80 8.63 -7.99
N GLU A 220 0.02 9.54 -8.52
CA GLU A 220 -0.42 10.84 -9.03
C GLU A 220 -1.38 10.66 -10.21
N LEU A 221 -1.03 9.80 -11.18
CA LEU A 221 -1.91 9.50 -12.31
C LEU A 221 -3.27 8.96 -11.86
N ASP A 222 -3.30 7.99 -10.94
CA ASP A 222 -4.54 7.44 -10.37
C ASP A 222 -5.36 8.51 -9.64
N GLN A 223 -4.71 9.44 -8.91
CA GLN A 223 -5.40 10.56 -8.28
C GLN A 223 -6.02 11.52 -9.30
N ARG A 224 -5.32 11.84 -10.40
CA ARG A 224 -5.84 12.69 -11.48
C ARG A 224 -7.01 12.04 -12.21
N LEU A 225 -6.89 10.76 -12.54
CA LEU A 225 -7.97 9.99 -13.17
C LEU A 225 -9.23 9.97 -12.30
N VAL A 226 -9.09 9.68 -11.00
CA VAL A 226 -10.21 9.69 -10.06
C VAL A 226 -10.85 11.07 -9.95
N LYS A 227 -10.05 12.15 -9.92
CA LYS A 227 -10.57 13.54 -9.93
C LYS A 227 -11.34 13.86 -11.21
N ALA A 228 -10.88 13.33 -12.35
CA ALA A 228 -11.56 13.44 -13.64
C ALA A 228 -12.76 12.49 -13.80
N GLY A 229 -13.13 11.72 -12.76
CA GLY A 229 -14.26 10.80 -12.80
C GLY A 229 -13.97 9.46 -13.47
N HIS A 230 -12.71 9.14 -13.75
CA HIS A 230 -12.29 7.92 -14.40
C HIS A 230 -11.74 6.87 -13.43
N ARG A 231 -12.04 5.60 -13.69
CA ARG A 231 -11.44 4.43 -13.04
C ARG A 231 -11.17 3.39 -14.12
N PHE A 232 -9.91 3.23 -14.48
CA PHE A 232 -9.45 2.26 -15.48
C PHE A 232 -8.54 1.23 -14.83
N GLU A 233 -8.48 0.04 -15.42
CA GLU A 233 -7.52 -0.95 -14.97
C GLU A 233 -6.10 -0.57 -15.42
N TRP A 234 -5.12 -0.83 -14.56
CA TRP A 234 -3.74 -0.42 -14.84
C TRP A 234 -3.16 -1.12 -16.08
N ALA A 235 -3.61 -2.35 -16.36
CA ALA A 235 -3.23 -3.08 -17.56
C ALA A 235 -3.71 -2.36 -18.84
N GLU A 236 -4.94 -1.84 -18.84
CA GLU A 236 -5.52 -1.09 -19.97
C GLU A 236 -4.75 0.21 -20.20
N ILE A 237 -4.49 0.98 -19.14
CA ILE A 237 -3.68 2.21 -19.21
C ILE A 237 -2.31 1.91 -19.84
N LYS A 238 -1.62 0.87 -19.37
CA LYS A 238 -0.31 0.48 -19.91
C LYS A 238 -0.39 0.06 -21.38
N GLN A 239 -1.34 -0.80 -21.70
CA GLN A 239 -1.52 -1.32 -23.06
C GLN A 239 -1.79 -0.18 -24.05
N ASP A 240 -2.73 0.70 -23.74
CA ASP A 240 -3.14 1.77 -24.64
C ASP A 240 -2.06 2.86 -24.77
N LEU A 241 -1.39 3.21 -23.68
CA LEU A 241 -0.23 4.12 -23.75
C LEU A 241 0.93 3.52 -24.54
N LYS A 242 1.19 2.21 -24.40
CA LYS A 242 2.23 1.51 -25.17
C LYS A 242 1.87 1.38 -26.66
N SER A 243 0.58 1.32 -26.98
CA SER A 243 0.08 1.31 -28.36
C SER A 243 0.20 2.66 -29.07
N LEU A 244 0.39 3.74 -28.29
CA LEU A 244 0.61 5.09 -28.81
C LEU A 244 2.07 5.22 -29.27
N GLN A 245 2.30 4.96 -30.55
CA GLN A 245 3.61 5.01 -31.18
C GLN A 245 3.68 6.17 -32.15
N THR A 246 4.91 6.60 -32.46
CA THR A 246 5.16 7.60 -33.50
C THR A 246 6.10 6.99 -34.52
N VAL A 247 5.66 6.97 -35.77
CA VAL A 247 6.46 6.55 -36.92
C VAL A 247 7.01 7.81 -37.58
N THR A 248 8.31 7.84 -37.84
CA THR A 248 8.89 8.93 -38.63
C THR A 248 9.08 8.47 -40.07
N ILE A 249 8.57 9.25 -41.01
CA ILE A 249 8.70 9.06 -42.45
C ILE A 249 9.55 10.20 -42.99
N GLU A 250 10.50 9.85 -43.84
CA GLU A 250 11.35 10.80 -44.54
C GLU A 250 11.14 10.61 -46.05
N GLU A 251 10.76 11.70 -46.72
CA GLU A 251 10.48 11.72 -48.15
C GLU A 251 10.88 13.09 -48.73
N ASN A 252 11.70 13.09 -49.79
CA ASN A 252 12.15 14.30 -50.50
C ASN A 252 12.75 15.39 -49.56
N GLY A 253 13.56 14.99 -48.58
CA GLY A 253 14.18 15.91 -47.61
C GLY A 253 13.22 16.45 -46.53
N ARG A 254 11.95 16.03 -46.57
CA ARG A 254 10.93 16.40 -45.59
C ARG A 254 10.72 15.24 -44.61
N ARG A 255 10.69 15.55 -43.31
CA ARG A 255 10.56 14.55 -42.25
C ARG A 255 9.26 14.75 -41.49
N LEU A 256 8.38 13.75 -41.55
CA LEU A 256 7.07 13.75 -40.92
C LEU A 256 7.02 12.73 -39.79
N ALA A 257 6.50 13.12 -38.63
CA ALA A 257 6.13 12.20 -37.57
C ALA A 257 4.62 11.93 -37.61
N ILE A 258 4.25 10.67 -37.78
CA ILE A 258 2.88 10.18 -37.79
C ILE A 258 2.64 9.39 -36.51
N ARG A 259 1.71 9.85 -35.69
CA ARG A 259 1.28 9.17 -34.47
C ARG A 259 0.23 8.12 -34.80
N SER A 260 0.31 6.95 -34.16
CA SER A 260 -0.73 5.92 -34.24
C SER A 260 -2.07 6.44 -33.70
N GLN A 261 -3.18 5.83 -34.13
CA GLN A 261 -4.50 6.20 -33.61
C GLN A 261 -4.55 5.99 -32.10
N SER A 262 -5.01 7.01 -31.35
CA SER A 262 -5.25 6.85 -29.92
C SER A 262 -6.48 5.97 -29.73
N LYS A 263 -6.30 4.80 -29.09
CA LYS A 263 -7.37 3.86 -28.78
C LYS A 263 -7.60 3.75 -27.27
N GLY A 264 -8.77 3.24 -26.91
CA GLY A 264 -9.16 2.93 -25.53
C GLY A 264 -9.07 4.13 -24.59
N VAL A 265 -8.37 3.96 -23.48
CA VAL A 265 -8.30 4.94 -22.38
C VAL A 265 -7.27 6.04 -22.61
N CYS A 266 -6.43 5.94 -23.65
CA CYS A 266 -5.28 6.81 -23.87
C CYS A 266 -5.65 8.31 -23.89
N GLY A 267 -6.67 8.70 -24.67
CA GLY A 267 -7.12 10.10 -24.72
C GLY A 267 -7.59 10.64 -23.36
N LYS A 268 -8.28 9.83 -22.57
CA LYS A 268 -8.74 10.20 -21.22
C LYS A 268 -7.57 10.32 -20.23
N VAL A 269 -6.54 9.49 -20.38
CA VAL A 269 -5.30 9.61 -19.61
C VAL A 269 -4.61 10.95 -19.89
N PHE A 270 -4.40 11.31 -21.16
CA PHE A 270 -3.81 12.60 -21.55
C PHE A 270 -4.61 13.79 -21.00
N GLN A 271 -5.93 13.76 -21.15
CA GLN A 271 -6.83 14.77 -20.61
C GLN A 271 -6.70 14.89 -19.09
N ALA A 272 -6.71 13.78 -18.36
CA ALA A 272 -6.63 13.78 -16.90
C ALA A 272 -5.29 14.31 -16.38
N VAL A 273 -4.18 14.06 -17.11
CA VAL A 273 -2.87 14.62 -16.73
C VAL A 273 -2.66 16.05 -17.20
N GLY A 274 -3.55 16.60 -18.03
CA GLY A 274 -3.43 17.96 -18.57
C GLY A 274 -2.36 18.09 -19.65
N VAL A 275 -2.07 17.01 -20.38
CA VAL A 275 -1.09 16.99 -21.47
C VAL A 275 -1.84 16.91 -22.78
N ALA A 276 -1.53 17.82 -23.71
CA ALA A 276 -2.08 17.78 -25.06
C ALA A 276 -1.55 16.54 -25.79
N MET A 277 -2.45 15.80 -26.44
CA MET A 277 -2.04 14.70 -27.30
C MET A 277 -1.29 15.26 -28.51
N PRO A 278 -0.15 14.68 -28.91
CA PRO A 278 0.54 15.15 -30.10
C PRO A 278 -0.36 15.06 -31.34
N PRO A 279 -0.24 16.01 -32.29
CA PRO A 279 -0.95 15.94 -33.56
C PRO A 279 -0.72 14.59 -34.24
N THR A 280 -1.72 14.13 -35.01
CA THR A 280 -1.61 12.87 -35.75
C THR A 280 -0.47 12.92 -36.76
N ILE A 281 -0.24 14.08 -37.38
CA ILE A 281 0.87 14.33 -38.29
C ILE A 281 1.54 15.64 -37.86
N ARG A 282 2.87 15.66 -37.80
CA ARG A 282 3.66 16.88 -37.58
C ARG A 282 4.94 16.85 -38.39
N ASP A 283 5.38 18.00 -38.88
CA ASP A 283 6.73 18.18 -39.39
C ASP A 283 7.75 18.04 -38.24
N VAL A 284 8.88 17.41 -38.53
CA VAL A 284 9.99 17.25 -37.59
C VAL A 284 11.24 17.84 -38.21
N GLU A 285 12.07 18.50 -37.40
CA GLU A 285 13.35 19.00 -37.89
C GLU A 285 14.21 17.86 -38.47
N PRO A 286 14.86 18.09 -39.63
CA PRO A 286 15.82 17.15 -40.17
C PRO A 286 16.98 17.00 -39.17
N ILE A 287 17.43 15.76 -38.95
CA ILE A 287 18.70 15.53 -38.24
C ILE A 287 19.80 16.01 -39.21
N PRO A 288 20.83 16.77 -38.77
CA PRO A 288 21.92 17.13 -39.65
C PRO A 288 22.51 15.88 -40.31
N GLU A 289 22.46 15.81 -41.64
CA GLU A 289 22.91 14.66 -42.42
C GLU A 289 24.39 14.40 -42.15
N LYS A 290 24.74 13.15 -41.83
CA LYS A 290 26.06 12.63 -42.22
C LYS A 290 25.94 12.29 -43.69
N SER A 291 26.73 12.99 -44.51
CA SER A 291 26.81 12.83 -45.96
C SER A 291 27.06 11.37 -46.33
N ASP A 292 26.05 10.69 -46.89
CA ASP A 292 26.28 9.56 -47.77
C ASP A 292 25.16 9.56 -48.82
N GLY A 293 25.53 9.95 -50.03
CA GLY A 293 24.62 10.06 -51.16
C GLY A 293 24.08 8.71 -51.59
N SER A 294 22.77 8.51 -51.48
CA SER A 294 22.01 7.65 -52.39
C SER A 294 20.51 7.98 -52.33
N ALA A 295 19.90 7.91 -53.51
CA ALA A 295 18.56 8.35 -53.89
C ALA A 295 17.39 7.79 -53.04
N ASN A 296 16.28 8.55 -53.06
CA ASN A 296 14.90 8.19 -52.70
C ASN A 296 14.73 6.86 -51.98
N LYS A 297 14.88 6.89 -50.64
CA LYS A 297 14.49 5.79 -49.76
C LYS A 297 13.51 6.30 -48.74
N ILE A 298 12.30 5.76 -48.74
CA ILE A 298 11.37 5.91 -47.63
C ILE A 298 12.00 5.19 -46.43
N ARG A 299 12.48 5.96 -45.45
CA ARG A 299 13.05 5.42 -44.22
C ARG A 299 12.01 5.45 -43.12
N VAL A 300 11.46 4.28 -42.78
CA VAL A 300 10.49 4.13 -41.68
C VAL A 300 11.24 3.72 -40.42
N SER A 301 11.16 4.54 -39.38
CA SER A 301 11.72 4.22 -38.06
C SER A 301 10.61 4.21 -37.00
N PHE A 302 10.59 3.16 -36.18
CA PHE A 302 9.70 3.00 -35.04
C PHE A 302 10.45 3.32 -33.75
N ASN A 303 9.85 4.12 -32.86
CA ASN A 303 10.31 4.32 -31.48
C ASN A 303 9.29 3.74 -30.50
#